data_AF-A0A950TWR8-F1
#
_entry.id   AF-A0A950TWR8-F1
#
_cell.length_a   1.000
_cell.length_b   1.000
_cell.length_c   1.000
_cell.angle_alpha   90.00
_cell.angle_beta   90.00
_cell.angle_gamma   90.00
#
_symmetry.space_group_name_H-M   'P 1'
#
loop_
_entity.id
_entity.type
_entity.pdbx_description
1 polymer ?
#
loop_
_entity_poly.entity_id
_entity_poly.type
_entity_poly.pdbx_seq_one_letter_code
_entity_poly.pdbx_strand_id
1 'polypeptide(L)'
;MCWAYATPIRPIWNEPRPELLRVLSVAAGFLATRPAGVAKPEGVPLAWTPLLGDDHALRTDAYYAPVFLDGSGKPNLSTPVRAWLESIGVAGCGDDSSVAILPWHHALAIGYSPAWLAENADGIRQGWPRVPLPDNPALLRASAALGTRVAALLDPDTPVPGVTTGSIQPALTTIAVPAKRGGGAMNEIDRTLTAGWGHAGKNGAVMPGRGRIIARDSAANEAPAQAEAELLGSRTNDVYLNADSYWRNIPDTVWNFTIGGYQVVKKWLSYREQPLLGRALTPAEVRYVRDVARRLAALRLMAPELDANYRACAAAHFPLKKVQLN
;
A
#
# COMPACT_ATOMS: atom_id res chain seq x y z
N MET A 1 1.00 -8.44 8.43
CA MET A 1 0.29 -9.72 8.22
C MET A 1 0.29 -10.47 9.53
N CYS A 2 -0.72 -11.30 9.76
CA CYS A 2 -0.79 -12.21 10.91
C CYS A 2 -1.40 -13.52 10.46
N TRP A 3 -1.15 -14.59 11.22
CA TRP A 3 -1.86 -15.84 11.06
C TRP A 3 -3.28 -15.69 11.61
N ALA A 4 -4.26 -16.20 10.87
CA ALA A 4 -5.65 -16.22 11.29
C ALA A 4 -6.24 -17.61 11.04
N TYR A 5 -7.07 -18.10 11.97
CA TYR A 5 -7.85 -19.31 11.77
C TYR A 5 -9.10 -18.99 10.94
N ALA A 6 -8.99 -19.08 9.61
CA ALA A 6 -10.11 -18.82 8.72
C ALA A 6 -11.04 -20.03 8.63
N THR A 7 -12.33 -19.84 8.92
CA THR A 7 -13.34 -20.90 8.84
C THR A 7 -14.66 -20.35 8.30
N PRO A 8 -15.40 -21.12 7.48
CA PRO A 8 -16.74 -20.74 7.03
C PRO A 8 -17.81 -20.95 8.12
N ILE A 9 -17.45 -21.52 9.28
CA ILE A 9 -18.40 -21.90 10.34
C ILE A 9 -18.79 -20.68 11.18
N ARG A 10 -20.10 -20.45 11.31
CA ARG A 10 -20.66 -19.51 12.30
C ARG A 10 -20.80 -20.20 13.67
N PRO A 11 -20.61 -19.48 14.81
CA PRO A 11 -20.39 -18.04 14.94
C PRO A 11 -18.92 -17.64 15.19
N ILE A 12 -17.94 -18.48 14.81
CA ILE A 12 -16.51 -18.22 15.11
C ILE A 12 -16.06 -16.85 14.56
N TRP A 13 -16.58 -16.48 13.40
CA TRP A 13 -16.45 -15.14 12.82
C TRP A 13 -17.81 -14.45 12.78
N ASN A 14 -17.83 -13.13 12.97
CA ASN A 14 -19.05 -12.31 12.87
C ASN A 14 -19.77 -12.56 11.54
N GLU A 15 -19.02 -12.58 10.44
CA GLU A 15 -19.53 -12.87 9.11
C GLU A 15 -18.44 -13.54 8.25
N PRO A 16 -18.47 -14.87 8.07
CA PRO A 16 -17.50 -15.55 7.22
C PRO A 16 -17.70 -15.19 5.74
N ARG A 17 -16.61 -15.13 4.98
CA ARG A 17 -16.61 -14.91 3.52
C ARG A 17 -16.16 -16.17 2.79
N PRO A 18 -16.99 -17.23 2.74
CA PRO A 18 -16.60 -18.50 2.13
C PRO A 18 -16.23 -18.37 0.65
N GLU A 19 -16.77 -17.39 -0.09
CA GLU A 19 -16.32 -17.12 -1.46
C GLU A 19 -14.84 -16.73 -1.50
N LEU A 20 -14.40 -15.78 -0.66
CA LEU A 20 -13.01 -15.33 -0.61
C LEU A 20 -12.05 -16.46 -0.21
N LEU A 21 -12.47 -17.33 0.72
CA LEU A 21 -11.69 -18.50 1.12
C LEU A 21 -11.51 -19.49 -0.03
N ARG A 22 -12.57 -19.73 -0.82
CA ARG A 22 -12.52 -20.67 -1.95
C ARG A 22 -11.58 -20.22 -3.06
N VAL A 23 -11.44 -18.91 -3.27
CA VAL A 23 -10.62 -18.38 -4.36
C VAL A 23 -9.18 -18.10 -3.96
N LEU A 24 -8.83 -18.08 -2.67
CA LEU A 24 -7.50 -17.68 -2.20
C LEU A 24 -6.34 -18.38 -2.91
N SER A 25 -6.44 -19.69 -3.12
CA SER A 25 -5.38 -20.49 -3.76
C SER A 25 -5.22 -20.22 -5.26
N VAL A 26 -6.20 -19.57 -5.90
CA VAL A 26 -6.28 -19.39 -7.37
C VAL A 26 -6.47 -17.93 -7.78
N ALA A 27 -6.71 -17.01 -6.84
CA ALA A 27 -7.11 -15.63 -7.11
C ALA A 27 -6.05 -14.81 -7.85
N ALA A 28 -4.78 -15.24 -7.87
CA ALA A 28 -3.63 -14.50 -8.40
C ALA A 28 -3.50 -13.08 -7.81
N GLY A 29 -3.98 -12.89 -6.58
CA GLY A 29 -3.99 -11.62 -5.86
C GLY A 29 -5.35 -10.92 -5.85
N PHE A 30 -5.45 -9.89 -5.01
CA PHE A 30 -6.65 -9.10 -4.82
C PHE A 30 -6.34 -7.61 -4.89
N LEU A 31 -7.15 -6.89 -5.65
CA LEU A 31 -7.25 -5.44 -5.52
C LEU A 31 -8.20 -5.11 -4.38
N ALA A 32 -7.68 -4.44 -3.35
CA ALA A 32 -8.45 -3.97 -2.21
C ALA A 32 -8.85 -2.50 -2.42
N THR A 33 -10.12 -2.18 -2.22
CA THR A 33 -10.68 -0.83 -2.37
C THR A 33 -11.97 -0.67 -1.57
N ARG A 34 -12.66 0.47 -1.70
CA ARG A 34 -13.99 0.67 -1.12
C ARG A 34 -14.88 1.63 -1.93
N PRO A 35 -16.21 1.63 -1.68
CA PRO A 35 -17.16 2.42 -2.46
C PRO A 35 -17.09 3.93 -2.26
N ALA A 36 -16.54 4.42 -1.15
CA ALA A 36 -16.48 5.85 -0.86
C ALA A 36 -15.38 6.14 0.16
N GLY A 37 -14.87 7.37 0.16
CA GLY A 37 -13.90 7.81 1.15
C GLY A 37 -14.54 8.07 2.52
N VAL A 38 -13.88 7.60 3.58
CA VAL A 38 -14.39 7.71 4.97
C VAL A 38 -13.39 8.34 5.92
N ALA A 39 -12.25 8.81 5.41
CA ALA A 39 -11.21 9.46 6.19
C ALA A 39 -10.72 10.77 5.55
N LYS A 40 -10.13 11.65 6.37
CA LYS A 40 -9.40 12.82 5.90
C LYS A 40 -8.08 12.95 6.67
N PRO A 41 -6.92 12.79 6.02
CA PRO A 41 -6.76 12.33 4.64
C PRO A 41 -7.17 10.85 4.45
N GLU A 42 -7.73 10.53 3.29
CA GLU A 42 -7.93 9.16 2.79
C GLU A 42 -6.59 8.55 2.35
N GLY A 43 -5.75 9.36 1.71
CA GLY A 43 -4.56 8.89 1.02
C GLY A 43 -4.92 8.09 -0.22
N VAL A 44 -4.20 6.99 -0.45
CA VAL A 44 -4.45 6.11 -1.61
C VAL A 44 -5.65 5.18 -1.31
N PRO A 45 -6.70 5.16 -2.15
CA PRO A 45 -7.90 4.34 -1.91
C PRO A 45 -7.76 2.89 -2.37
N LEU A 46 -6.59 2.53 -2.93
CA LEU A 46 -6.31 1.24 -3.55
C LEU A 46 -5.11 0.56 -2.86
N ALA A 47 -5.23 -0.74 -2.63
CA ALA A 47 -4.12 -1.57 -2.16
C ALA A 47 -4.12 -2.91 -2.90
N TRP A 48 -2.99 -3.60 -2.87
CA TRP A 48 -2.85 -4.94 -3.44
C TRP A 48 -2.44 -5.91 -2.34
N THR A 49 -2.98 -7.12 -2.38
CA THR A 49 -2.57 -8.20 -1.47
C THR A 49 -2.67 -9.56 -2.14
N PRO A 50 -1.68 -10.45 -1.96
CA PRO A 50 -1.81 -11.85 -2.34
C PRO A 50 -2.57 -12.68 -1.28
N LEU A 51 -2.89 -12.08 -0.13
CA LEU A 51 -3.52 -12.73 1.02
C LEU A 51 -4.98 -12.34 1.18
N LEU A 52 -5.70 -13.14 1.97
CA LEU A 52 -6.97 -12.72 2.56
C LEU A 52 -6.77 -11.43 3.34
N GLY A 53 -7.74 -10.52 3.21
CA GLY A 53 -7.73 -9.28 3.95
C GLY A 53 -8.93 -9.16 4.88
N ASP A 54 -8.69 -8.44 5.97
CA ASP A 54 -9.70 -8.09 6.97
C ASP A 54 -10.49 -6.86 6.53
N ASP A 55 -11.72 -6.70 7.04
CA ASP A 55 -12.56 -5.53 6.76
C ASP A 55 -11.88 -4.21 7.15
N HIS A 56 -11.08 -4.23 8.22
CA HIS A 56 -10.36 -3.07 8.72
C HIS A 56 -8.91 -2.98 8.22
N ALA A 57 -8.56 -3.63 7.11
CA ALA A 57 -7.28 -3.36 6.44
C ALA A 57 -7.23 -1.95 5.82
N LEU A 58 -8.38 -1.44 5.36
CA LEU A 58 -8.64 -0.01 5.17
C LEU A 58 -9.45 0.49 6.37
N ARG A 59 -9.74 1.79 6.48
CA ARG A 59 -10.56 2.33 7.57
C ARG A 59 -12.02 1.89 7.44
N THR A 60 -12.32 0.63 7.77
CA THR A 60 -13.60 -0.08 7.57
C THR A 60 -13.96 -0.27 6.10
N ASP A 61 -14.75 -1.32 5.83
CA ASP A 61 -15.39 -1.61 4.55
C ASP A 61 -14.38 -1.86 3.43
N ALA A 62 -13.35 -2.66 3.71
CA ALA A 62 -12.39 -3.09 2.69
C ALA A 62 -13.01 -4.20 1.82
N TYR A 63 -13.14 -3.94 0.52
CA TYR A 63 -13.60 -4.90 -0.48
C TYR A 63 -12.41 -5.45 -1.26
N TYR A 64 -12.40 -6.76 -1.47
CA TYR A 64 -11.32 -7.47 -2.14
C TYR A 64 -11.84 -8.09 -3.44
N ALA A 65 -11.37 -7.58 -4.57
CA ALA A 65 -11.68 -8.14 -5.88
C ALA A 65 -10.53 -9.06 -6.32
N PRO A 66 -10.74 -10.39 -6.43
CA PRO A 66 -9.71 -11.30 -6.92
C PRO A 66 -9.52 -11.12 -8.43
N VAL A 67 -8.36 -11.52 -8.97
CA VAL A 67 -8.17 -11.60 -10.44
C VAL A 67 -9.01 -12.74 -11.03
N PHE A 68 -9.12 -13.87 -10.31
CA PHE A 68 -9.89 -15.04 -10.72
C PHE A 68 -11.01 -15.38 -9.73
N LEU A 69 -12.17 -15.78 -10.27
CA LEU A 69 -13.37 -16.08 -9.50
C LEU A 69 -13.44 -17.51 -8.97
N ASP A 70 -12.69 -18.43 -9.54
CA ASP A 70 -12.68 -19.84 -9.16
C ASP A 70 -11.47 -20.56 -9.79
N GLY A 71 -11.34 -21.85 -9.46
CA GLY A 71 -10.25 -22.71 -9.98
C GLY A 71 -10.40 -23.12 -11.44
N SER A 72 -11.47 -22.69 -12.14
CA SER A 72 -11.61 -22.95 -13.59
C SER A 72 -10.80 -21.97 -14.45
N GLY A 73 -10.14 -20.99 -13.83
CA GLY A 73 -9.44 -19.92 -14.54
C GLY A 73 -10.35 -18.79 -14.99
N LYS A 74 -11.61 -18.74 -14.50
CA LYS A 74 -12.56 -17.69 -14.87
C LYS A 74 -12.10 -16.32 -14.36
N PRO A 75 -11.72 -15.36 -15.23
CA PRO A 75 -11.27 -14.05 -14.80
C PRO A 75 -12.44 -13.23 -14.25
N ASN A 76 -12.17 -12.42 -13.23
CA ASN A 76 -13.14 -11.50 -12.62
C ASN A 76 -13.32 -10.23 -13.48
N LEU A 77 -13.50 -10.39 -14.78
CA LEU A 77 -13.63 -9.29 -15.74
C LEU A 77 -15.04 -9.28 -16.32
N SER A 78 -15.69 -8.12 -16.25
CA SER A 78 -17.02 -7.93 -16.82
C SER A 78 -16.99 -8.05 -18.35
N THR A 79 -18.15 -8.32 -18.98
CA THR A 79 -18.26 -8.38 -20.44
C THR A 79 -17.75 -7.10 -21.13
N PRO A 80 -18.07 -5.87 -20.65
CA PRO A 80 -17.51 -4.66 -21.23
C PRO A 80 -15.98 -4.57 -21.15
N VAL A 81 -15.37 -5.02 -20.05
CA VAL A 81 -13.90 -4.99 -19.89
C VAL A 81 -13.24 -5.98 -20.85
N ARG A 82 -13.82 -7.17 -21.03
CA ARG A 82 -13.33 -8.17 -22.00
C ARG A 82 -13.44 -7.65 -23.43
N ALA A 83 -14.56 -7.03 -23.79
CA ALA A 83 -14.74 -6.40 -25.10
C ALA A 83 -13.76 -5.23 -25.33
N TRP A 84 -13.47 -4.44 -24.30
CA TRP A 84 -12.43 -3.41 -24.38
C TRP A 84 -11.05 -4.03 -24.67
N LEU A 85 -10.63 -5.05 -23.91
CA LEU A 85 -9.35 -5.73 -24.12
C LEU A 85 -9.24 -6.27 -25.55
N GLU A 86 -10.27 -6.94 -26.05
CA GLU A 86 -10.32 -7.44 -27.44
C GLU A 86 -10.20 -6.30 -28.46
N SER A 87 -10.92 -5.18 -28.24
CA SER A 87 -10.91 -4.03 -29.17
C SER A 87 -9.56 -3.35 -29.29
N ILE A 88 -8.73 -3.42 -28.25
CA ILE A 88 -7.36 -2.87 -28.26
C ILE A 88 -6.32 -3.95 -28.62
N GLY A 89 -6.74 -5.14 -29.07
CA GLY A 89 -5.84 -6.21 -29.49
C GLY A 89 -5.20 -7.02 -28.35
N VAL A 90 -5.82 -7.04 -27.17
CA VAL A 90 -5.41 -7.88 -26.02
C VAL A 90 -6.40 -9.06 -25.88
N ALA A 91 -6.08 -10.18 -26.53
CA ALA A 91 -6.87 -11.41 -26.47
C ALA A 91 -6.38 -12.34 -25.34
N GLY A 92 -7.17 -13.39 -25.04
CA GLY A 92 -6.75 -14.49 -24.16
C GLY A 92 -6.93 -14.24 -22.66
N CYS A 93 -7.69 -13.22 -22.25
CA CYS A 93 -7.91 -12.94 -20.82
C CYS A 93 -8.62 -14.06 -20.03
N GLY A 94 -9.29 -14.99 -20.72
CA GLY A 94 -9.92 -16.17 -20.12
C GLY A 94 -8.97 -17.34 -19.86
N ASP A 95 -7.84 -17.39 -20.58
CA ASP A 95 -6.95 -18.56 -20.60
C ASP A 95 -5.54 -18.22 -20.06
N ASP A 96 -5.17 -16.94 -20.02
CA ASP A 96 -3.85 -16.45 -19.63
C ASP A 96 -3.93 -15.46 -18.45
N SER A 97 -3.40 -15.87 -17.31
CA SER A 97 -3.32 -15.04 -16.10
C SER A 97 -2.46 -13.79 -16.25
N SER A 98 -1.47 -13.81 -17.13
CA SER A 98 -0.66 -12.63 -17.45
C SER A 98 -1.45 -11.56 -18.20
N VAL A 99 -2.56 -11.95 -18.85
CA VAL A 99 -3.50 -11.03 -19.49
C VAL A 99 -4.61 -10.60 -18.53
N ALA A 100 -5.19 -11.56 -17.79
CA ALA A 100 -6.28 -11.29 -16.84
C ALA A 100 -5.90 -10.28 -15.75
N ILE A 101 -4.62 -10.23 -15.36
CA ILE A 101 -4.10 -9.33 -14.32
C ILE A 101 -3.92 -7.87 -14.81
N LEU A 102 -3.83 -7.64 -16.12
CA LEU A 102 -3.46 -6.32 -16.67
C LEU A 102 -4.40 -5.20 -16.22
N PRO A 103 -5.74 -5.32 -16.27
CA PRO A 103 -6.64 -4.25 -15.83
C PRO A 103 -6.48 -3.91 -14.35
N TRP A 104 -6.20 -4.90 -13.51
CA TRP A 104 -6.05 -4.74 -12.06
C TRP A 104 -4.78 -3.99 -11.70
N HIS A 105 -3.65 -4.39 -12.28
CA HIS A 105 -2.38 -3.69 -12.06
C HIS A 105 -2.39 -2.31 -12.73
N HIS A 106 -3.04 -2.15 -13.88
CA HIS A 106 -3.27 -0.83 -14.46
C HIS A 106 -4.04 0.08 -13.48
N ALA A 107 -5.15 -0.39 -12.91
CA ALA A 107 -5.91 0.38 -11.93
C ALA A 107 -5.06 0.74 -10.70
N LEU A 108 -4.22 -0.18 -10.23
CA LEU A 108 -3.28 0.07 -9.13
C LEU A 108 -2.27 1.17 -9.49
N ALA A 109 -1.69 1.14 -10.70
CA ALA A 109 -0.75 2.17 -11.15
C ALA A 109 -1.39 3.57 -11.19
N ILE A 110 -2.59 3.68 -11.78
CA ILE A 110 -3.34 4.94 -11.80
C ILE A 110 -3.67 5.40 -10.38
N GLY A 111 -4.08 4.46 -9.52
CA GLY A 111 -4.42 4.71 -8.13
C GLY A 111 -3.31 5.37 -7.30
N TYR A 112 -2.04 5.11 -7.66
CA TYR A 112 -0.86 5.64 -6.99
C TYR A 112 -0.28 6.90 -7.64
N SER A 113 -0.88 7.43 -8.71
CA SER A 113 -0.53 8.73 -9.29
C SER A 113 -1.05 9.87 -8.39
N PRO A 114 -0.17 10.75 -7.87
CA PRO A 114 -0.60 11.95 -7.16
C PRO A 114 -1.48 12.88 -7.99
N ALA A 115 -1.22 13.03 -9.30
CA ALA A 115 -2.05 13.82 -10.19
C ALA A 115 -3.48 13.25 -10.29
N TRP A 116 -3.63 11.93 -10.49
CA TRP A 116 -4.95 11.29 -10.52
C TRP A 116 -5.71 11.48 -9.19
N LEU A 117 -5.03 11.29 -8.05
CA LEU A 117 -5.62 11.50 -6.72
C LEU A 117 -6.10 12.94 -6.51
N ALA A 118 -5.34 13.93 -6.97
CA ALA A 118 -5.69 15.34 -6.84
C ALA A 118 -6.85 15.73 -7.76
N GLU A 119 -6.79 15.34 -9.03
CA GLU A 119 -7.76 15.71 -10.06
C GLU A 119 -9.11 14.99 -9.89
N ASN A 120 -9.12 13.80 -9.26
CA ASN A 120 -10.32 12.96 -9.09
C ASN A 120 -10.78 12.88 -7.62
N ALA A 121 -10.29 13.75 -6.75
CA ALA A 121 -10.50 13.68 -5.30
C ALA A 121 -11.98 13.62 -4.89
N ASP A 122 -12.85 14.39 -5.55
CA ASP A 122 -14.29 14.40 -5.24
C ASP A 122 -14.99 13.12 -5.72
N GLY A 123 -14.61 12.59 -6.89
CA GLY A 123 -15.13 11.34 -7.43
C GLY A 123 -14.77 10.14 -6.54
N ILE A 124 -13.51 10.09 -6.08
CA ILE A 124 -13.02 9.06 -5.15
C ILE A 124 -13.74 9.14 -3.80
N ARG A 125 -14.08 10.36 -3.33
CA ARG A 125 -14.78 10.54 -2.05
C ARG A 125 -16.22 10.02 -2.11
N GLN A 126 -16.90 10.20 -3.23
CA GLN A 126 -18.34 9.95 -3.37
C GLN A 126 -18.70 8.58 -3.95
N GLY A 127 -17.75 7.87 -4.56
CA GLY A 127 -18.03 6.63 -5.28
C GLY A 127 -16.79 5.78 -5.49
N TRP A 128 -17.01 4.59 -6.08
CA TRP A 128 -15.94 3.67 -6.44
C TRP A 128 -14.86 4.39 -7.26
N PRO A 129 -13.56 4.20 -6.95
CA PRO A 129 -12.48 4.72 -7.76
C PRO A 129 -12.63 4.35 -9.24
N ARG A 130 -12.54 5.34 -10.13
CA ARG A 130 -12.62 5.16 -11.58
C ARG A 130 -11.29 5.55 -12.21
N VAL A 131 -10.80 4.70 -13.10
CA VAL A 131 -9.52 4.89 -13.81
C VAL A 131 -9.77 4.95 -15.32
N PRO A 132 -9.01 5.77 -16.07
CA PRO A 132 -9.15 5.82 -17.52
C PRO A 132 -8.63 4.52 -18.13
N LEU A 133 -9.42 3.90 -19.02
CA LEU A 133 -9.00 2.71 -19.75
C LEU A 133 -8.21 3.13 -20.99
N PRO A 134 -6.94 2.74 -21.18
CA PRO A 134 -6.18 3.12 -22.37
C PRO A 134 -6.74 2.47 -23.65
N ASP A 135 -6.59 3.15 -24.79
CA ASP A 135 -7.12 2.76 -26.11
C ASP A 135 -6.20 1.82 -26.91
N ASN A 136 -5.02 1.50 -26.38
CA ASN A 136 -4.02 0.71 -27.07
C ASN A 136 -3.30 -0.26 -26.13
N PRO A 137 -2.82 -1.41 -26.66
CA PRO A 137 -2.31 -2.51 -25.85
C PRO A 137 -0.95 -2.17 -25.22
N ALA A 138 -0.12 -1.37 -25.90
CA ALA A 138 1.20 -0.99 -25.41
C ALA A 138 1.09 -0.15 -24.13
N LEU A 139 0.18 0.82 -24.12
CA LEU A 139 -0.06 1.68 -22.97
C LEU A 139 -0.67 0.91 -21.79
N LEU A 140 -1.60 -0.01 -22.04
CA LEU A 140 -2.13 -0.90 -20.99
C LEU A 140 -1.01 -1.72 -20.35
N ARG A 141 -0.15 -2.36 -21.14
CA ARG A 141 0.94 -3.19 -20.63
C ARG A 141 1.99 -2.37 -19.88
N ALA A 142 2.33 -1.19 -20.38
CA ALA A 142 3.23 -0.26 -19.69
C ALA A 142 2.66 0.17 -18.33
N SER A 143 1.38 0.55 -18.30
CA SER A 143 0.70 0.91 -17.04
C SER A 143 0.62 -0.27 -16.08
N ALA A 144 0.29 -1.47 -16.57
CA ALA A 144 0.23 -2.67 -15.74
C ALA A 144 1.61 -3.06 -15.18
N ALA A 145 2.70 -2.83 -15.93
CA ALA A 145 4.05 -3.05 -15.44
C ALA A 145 4.41 -2.12 -14.26
N LEU A 146 3.96 -0.84 -14.31
CA LEU A 146 4.06 0.06 -13.16
C LEU A 146 3.22 -0.45 -11.99
N GLY A 147 2.03 -0.95 -12.26
CA GLY A 147 1.16 -1.59 -11.27
C GLY A 147 1.84 -2.77 -10.58
N THR A 148 2.51 -3.63 -11.32
CA THR A 148 3.29 -4.75 -10.76
C THR A 148 4.39 -4.25 -9.82
N ARG A 149 5.09 -3.16 -10.18
CA ARG A 149 6.11 -2.54 -9.30
C ARG A 149 5.47 -1.97 -8.02
N VAL A 150 4.33 -1.31 -8.14
CA VAL A 150 3.56 -0.80 -6.99
C VAL A 150 3.11 -1.98 -6.09
N ALA A 151 2.54 -3.03 -6.67
CA ALA A 151 2.12 -4.23 -5.93
C ALA A 151 3.28 -4.85 -5.13
N ALA A 152 4.46 -4.99 -5.74
CA ALA A 152 5.65 -5.51 -5.07
C ALA A 152 6.12 -4.60 -3.92
N LEU A 153 5.95 -3.27 -4.03
CA LEU A 153 6.27 -2.33 -2.97
C LEU A 153 5.26 -2.39 -1.82
N LEU A 154 4.00 -2.69 -2.08
CA LEU A 154 2.94 -2.82 -1.07
C LEU A 154 3.00 -4.13 -0.30
N ASP A 155 3.57 -5.19 -0.87
CA ASP A 155 3.78 -6.45 -0.18
C ASP A 155 5.08 -6.43 0.64
N PRO A 156 5.01 -6.38 1.99
CA PRO A 156 6.21 -6.35 2.81
C PRO A 156 7.04 -7.63 2.74
N ASP A 157 6.44 -8.78 2.36
CA ASP A 157 7.11 -10.08 2.32
C ASP A 157 7.82 -10.34 0.98
N THR A 158 7.51 -9.56 -0.05
CA THR A 158 8.19 -9.62 -1.36
C THR A 158 9.50 -8.84 -1.33
N PRO A 159 10.68 -9.47 -1.47
CA PRO A 159 11.95 -8.74 -1.61
C PRO A 159 11.95 -7.84 -2.86
N VAL A 160 12.38 -6.59 -2.72
CA VAL A 160 12.43 -5.63 -3.83
C VAL A 160 13.89 -5.19 -4.04
N PRO A 161 14.55 -5.63 -5.13
CA PRO A 161 15.91 -5.23 -5.44
C PRO A 161 16.05 -3.71 -5.50
N GLY A 162 17.10 -3.18 -4.86
CA GLY A 162 17.34 -1.74 -4.79
C GLY A 162 16.52 -1.00 -3.73
N VAL A 163 15.53 -1.64 -3.10
CA VAL A 163 14.69 -1.02 -2.05
C VAL A 163 14.84 -1.74 -0.71
N THR A 164 14.69 -3.06 -0.69
CA THR A 164 14.81 -3.89 0.53
C THR A 164 15.90 -4.94 0.45
N THR A 165 16.36 -5.33 -0.75
CA THR A 165 17.43 -6.31 -0.96
C THR A 165 18.43 -5.88 -2.05
N GLY A 166 19.57 -6.57 -2.10
CA GLY A 166 20.67 -6.23 -3.00
C GLY A 166 21.31 -4.89 -2.66
N SER A 167 21.86 -4.22 -3.67
CA SER A 167 22.43 -2.87 -3.54
C SER A 167 21.31 -1.84 -3.44
N ILE A 168 21.03 -1.39 -2.22
CA ILE A 168 19.98 -0.40 -1.95
C ILE A 168 20.31 0.93 -2.63
N GLN A 169 19.33 1.53 -3.30
CA GLN A 169 19.47 2.82 -3.97
C GLN A 169 19.95 3.89 -2.98
N PRO A 170 20.91 4.75 -3.35
CA PRO A 170 21.50 5.75 -2.45
C PRO A 170 20.46 6.58 -1.68
N ALA A 171 19.42 7.04 -2.37
CA ALA A 171 18.28 7.81 -1.82
C ALA A 171 17.55 7.13 -0.65
N LEU A 172 17.61 5.80 -0.57
CA LEU A 172 16.87 4.99 0.41
C LEU A 172 17.76 4.50 1.56
N THR A 173 19.08 4.56 1.41
CA THR A 173 20.03 3.97 2.37
C THR A 173 19.92 4.58 3.77
N THR A 174 19.68 5.89 3.84
CA THR A 174 19.61 6.68 5.08
C THR A 174 18.21 6.73 5.70
N ILE A 175 17.18 6.19 5.02
CA ILE A 175 15.80 6.26 5.47
C ILE A 175 15.54 5.27 6.61
N ALA A 176 14.94 5.76 7.69
CA ALA A 176 14.50 4.97 8.84
C ALA A 176 15.60 4.10 9.46
N VAL A 177 16.83 4.62 9.55
CA VAL A 177 17.94 3.87 10.14
C VAL A 177 17.74 3.78 11.66
N PRO A 178 17.71 2.57 12.28
CA PRO A 178 17.63 2.46 13.73
C PRO A 178 18.85 3.10 14.39
N ALA A 179 18.61 3.97 15.36
CA ALA A 179 19.63 4.66 16.13
C ALA A 179 19.25 4.73 17.61
N LYS A 180 20.26 4.84 18.47
CA LYS A 180 20.07 5.08 19.90
C LYS A 180 21.04 6.13 20.42
N ARG A 181 20.67 6.79 21.52
CA ARG A 181 21.57 7.68 22.25
C ARG A 181 22.83 6.91 22.66
N GLY A 182 24.00 7.50 22.42
CA GLY A 182 25.30 6.86 22.66
C GLY A 182 25.77 5.91 21.55
N GLY A 183 24.96 5.65 20.52
CA GLY A 183 25.33 4.80 19.38
C GLY A 183 25.37 3.30 19.69
N GLY A 184 25.85 2.50 18.73
CA GLY A 184 25.94 1.05 18.84
C GLY A 184 24.64 0.29 18.54
N ALA A 185 24.69 -1.03 18.64
CA ALA A 185 23.56 -1.91 18.36
C ALA A 185 22.48 -1.82 19.46
N MET A 186 21.22 -1.92 19.06
CA MET A 186 20.09 -1.97 19.99
C MET A 186 20.00 -3.33 20.69
N ASN A 187 20.02 -3.32 22.02
CA ASN A 187 19.65 -4.47 22.84
C ASN A 187 18.12 -4.59 22.98
N GLU A 188 17.63 -5.46 23.85
CA GLU A 188 16.18 -5.65 24.04
C GLU A 188 15.48 -4.41 24.63
N ILE A 189 16.08 -3.78 25.63
CA ILE A 189 15.54 -2.56 26.27
C ILE A 189 15.41 -1.45 25.23
N ASP A 190 16.45 -1.26 24.41
CA ASP A 190 16.48 -0.27 23.33
C ASP A 190 15.33 -0.47 22.32
N ARG A 191 14.86 -1.71 22.12
CA ARG A 191 13.78 -2.06 21.18
C ARG A 191 12.39 -2.08 21.82
N THR A 192 12.28 -1.77 23.11
CA THR A 192 10.99 -1.68 23.79
C THR A 192 10.25 -0.43 23.32
N LEU A 193 9.01 -0.61 22.85
CA LEU A 193 8.15 0.49 22.44
C LEU A 193 7.41 1.03 23.68
N THR A 194 7.70 2.28 24.06
CA THR A 194 7.10 3.00 25.20
C THR A 194 6.84 4.48 24.89
N ALA A 195 6.88 4.87 23.62
CA ALA A 195 6.75 6.26 23.17
C ALA A 195 5.30 6.75 23.07
N GLY A 196 4.31 5.92 23.42
CA GLY A 196 2.90 6.32 23.50
C GLY A 196 2.17 6.31 22.15
N TRP A 197 2.48 5.35 21.27
CA TRP A 197 1.86 5.13 19.96
C TRP A 197 0.46 4.53 20.03
N GLY A 198 0.11 3.84 21.11
CA GLY A 198 -1.21 3.26 21.32
C GLY A 198 -1.44 2.79 22.75
N HIS A 199 -2.69 2.51 23.09
CA HIS A 199 -3.07 2.02 24.41
C HIS A 199 -4.35 1.18 24.33
N ALA A 200 -4.60 0.38 25.37
CA ALA A 200 -5.81 -0.42 25.47
C ALA A 200 -7.03 0.49 25.68
N GLY A 201 -8.05 0.30 24.85
CA GLY A 201 -9.37 0.88 24.97
C GLY A 201 -10.37 -0.11 25.56
N LYS A 202 -11.66 0.24 25.46
CA LYS A 202 -12.75 -0.64 25.90
C LYS A 202 -12.86 -1.88 25.00
N ASN A 203 -13.29 -3.00 25.57
CA ASN A 203 -13.57 -4.26 24.85
C ASN A 203 -12.39 -4.78 24.01
N GLY A 204 -11.15 -4.58 24.46
CA GLY A 204 -9.95 -5.03 23.74
C GLY A 204 -9.57 -4.21 22.51
N ALA A 205 -10.27 -3.10 22.23
CA ALA A 205 -9.89 -2.19 21.16
C ALA A 205 -8.53 -1.54 21.44
N VAL A 206 -7.72 -1.33 20.42
CA VAL A 206 -6.47 -0.57 20.53
C VAL A 206 -6.72 0.86 20.04
N MET A 207 -6.48 1.83 20.92
CA MET A 207 -6.66 3.25 20.62
C MET A 207 -5.32 3.87 20.19
N PRO A 208 -5.29 4.66 19.10
CA PRO A 208 -4.07 5.30 18.65
C PRO A 208 -3.64 6.39 19.63
N GLY A 209 -2.34 6.45 19.91
CA GLY A 209 -1.71 7.51 20.70
C GLY A 209 -1.03 8.57 19.84
N ARG A 210 -0.45 9.57 20.51
CA ARG A 210 0.31 10.63 19.84
C ARG A 210 1.65 10.12 19.34
N GLY A 211 2.30 9.25 20.11
CA GLY A 211 3.69 8.87 19.93
C GLY A 211 4.66 10.02 20.21
N ARG A 212 5.94 9.76 19.95
CA ARG A 212 7.01 10.77 19.99
C ARG A 212 7.72 10.83 18.66
N ILE A 213 7.69 12.02 18.05
CA ILE A 213 8.45 12.37 16.85
C ILE A 213 9.26 13.62 17.12
N ILE A 214 10.41 13.73 16.46
CA ILE A 214 11.14 14.99 16.34
C ILE A 214 11.26 15.31 14.85
N ALA A 215 10.54 16.34 14.41
CA ALA A 215 10.65 16.87 13.06
C ALA A 215 11.86 17.82 12.99
N ARG A 216 12.73 17.61 12.02
CA ARG A 216 13.96 18.38 11.82
C ARG A 216 14.30 18.48 10.33
N ASP A 217 15.28 19.32 10.02
CA ASP A 217 15.88 19.31 8.70
C ASP A 217 16.77 18.07 8.55
N SER A 218 16.92 17.60 7.31
CA SER A 218 17.82 16.49 7.00
C SER A 218 19.27 16.91 7.23
N ALA A 219 20.06 16.05 7.88
CA ALA A 219 21.50 16.29 7.99
C ALA A 219 22.17 16.20 6.61
N ALA A 220 23.34 16.82 6.43
CA ALA A 220 24.03 16.84 5.14
C ALA A 220 24.33 15.43 4.58
N ASN A 221 24.57 14.44 5.45
CA ASN A 221 24.80 13.04 5.08
C ASN A 221 23.51 12.19 4.98
N GLU A 222 22.36 12.80 5.20
CA GLU A 222 21.02 12.18 5.14
C GLU A 222 20.16 12.77 4.03
N ALA A 223 20.48 13.99 3.58
CA ALA A 223 19.74 14.71 2.57
C ALA A 223 19.77 13.96 1.23
N PRO A 224 18.60 13.73 0.62
CA PRO A 224 18.54 13.14 -0.71
C PRO A 224 19.02 14.15 -1.76
N ALA A 225 19.26 13.70 -2.99
CA ALA A 225 19.59 14.63 -4.08
C ALA A 225 18.43 15.62 -4.31
N GLN A 226 18.71 16.79 -4.91
CA GLN A 226 17.72 17.86 -5.08
C GLN A 226 16.40 17.38 -5.71
N ALA A 227 16.48 16.61 -6.80
CA ALA A 227 15.29 16.07 -7.49
C ALA A 227 14.47 15.09 -6.62
N GLU A 228 15.14 14.35 -5.73
CA GLU A 228 14.48 13.43 -4.80
C GLU A 228 13.86 14.18 -3.61
N ALA A 229 14.51 15.27 -3.15
CA ALA A 229 14.00 16.14 -2.10
C ALA A 229 12.67 16.81 -2.47
N GLU A 230 12.44 17.09 -3.76
CA GLU A 230 11.15 17.61 -4.27
C GLU A 230 9.99 16.62 -4.04
N LEU A 231 10.27 15.31 -4.01
CA LEU A 231 9.29 14.24 -3.85
C LEU A 231 9.19 13.74 -2.40
N LEU A 232 10.33 13.67 -1.70
CA LEU A 232 10.42 13.18 -0.32
C LEU A 232 10.17 14.29 0.73
N GLY A 233 10.30 15.56 0.33
CA GLY A 233 10.21 16.72 1.20
C GLY A 233 11.57 17.14 1.78
N SER A 234 11.65 18.40 2.20
CA SER A 234 12.86 19.00 2.80
C SER A 234 13.05 18.71 4.29
N ARG A 235 11.99 18.22 4.95
CA ARG A 235 11.99 17.88 6.38
C ARG A 235 11.84 16.38 6.60
N THR A 236 12.39 15.93 7.71
CA THR A 236 12.41 14.52 8.10
C THR A 236 12.02 14.37 9.56
N ASN A 237 11.63 13.16 9.94
CA ASN A 237 11.16 12.81 11.27
C ASN A 237 12.06 11.72 11.87
N ASP A 238 12.50 11.95 13.11
CA ASP A 238 13.01 10.89 13.97
C ASP A 238 11.84 10.33 14.78
N VAL A 239 11.53 9.05 14.56
CA VAL A 239 10.36 8.36 15.12
C VAL A 239 10.81 7.47 16.27
N TYR A 240 10.41 7.81 17.48
CA TYR A 240 10.94 7.19 18.69
C TYR A 240 10.25 5.88 19.04
N LEU A 241 11.04 4.89 19.45
CA LEU A 241 10.57 3.69 20.12
C LEU A 241 10.34 3.99 21.60
N ASN A 242 11.26 4.72 22.24
CA ASN A 242 11.25 5.08 23.66
C ASN A 242 12.01 6.39 23.90
N ALA A 243 12.59 6.63 25.09
CA ALA A 243 13.29 7.88 25.39
C ALA A 243 14.58 8.07 24.59
N ASP A 244 15.27 6.97 24.26
CA ASP A 244 16.66 6.97 23.79
C ASP A 244 16.85 6.31 22.42
N SER A 245 15.91 5.48 21.96
CA SER A 245 15.96 4.76 20.70
C SER A 245 14.89 5.22 19.71
N TYR A 246 15.27 5.33 18.44
CA TYR A 246 14.43 5.87 17.37
C TYR A 246 14.85 5.32 15.99
N TRP A 247 13.95 5.39 15.02
CA TRP A 247 14.32 5.36 13.60
C TRP A 247 14.59 6.79 13.15
N ARG A 248 15.80 7.05 12.67
CA ARG A 248 16.17 8.39 12.19
C ARG A 248 15.84 8.58 10.72
N ASN A 249 15.65 9.86 10.35
CA ASN A 249 15.52 10.30 8.97
C ASN A 249 14.38 9.60 8.20
N ILE A 250 13.15 9.69 8.69
CA ILE A 250 11.94 9.31 7.94
C ILE A 250 11.38 10.56 7.26
N PRO A 251 11.47 10.70 5.92
CA PRO A 251 10.97 11.89 5.23
C PRO A 251 9.52 12.20 5.57
N ASP A 252 9.14 13.47 5.63
CA ASP A 252 7.80 13.85 6.06
C ASP A 252 6.69 13.27 5.15
N THR A 253 6.92 13.22 3.84
CA THR A 253 5.96 12.64 2.88
C THR A 253 5.81 11.12 3.02
N VAL A 254 6.81 10.45 3.62
CA VAL A 254 6.82 9.02 3.97
C VAL A 254 6.11 8.79 5.30
N TRP A 255 6.42 9.60 6.31
CA TRP A 255 5.75 9.55 7.61
C TRP A 255 4.25 9.74 7.47
N ASN A 256 3.83 10.75 6.69
CA ASN A 256 2.42 11.10 6.48
C ASN A 256 1.74 10.25 5.37
N PHE A 257 2.42 9.23 4.83
CA PHE A 257 1.83 8.37 3.81
C PHE A 257 0.64 7.60 4.36
N THR A 258 -0.49 7.72 3.67
CA THR A 258 -1.78 7.14 4.09
C THR A 258 -2.30 6.22 2.98
N ILE A 259 -2.77 5.03 3.35
CA ILE A 259 -3.47 4.09 2.46
C ILE A 259 -4.79 3.74 3.16
N GLY A 260 -5.92 3.91 2.47
CA GLY A 260 -7.24 3.59 3.01
C GLY A 260 -7.62 4.35 4.29
N GLY A 261 -7.07 5.53 4.53
CA GLY A 261 -7.31 6.33 5.73
C GLY A 261 -6.45 5.96 6.95
N TYR A 262 -5.47 5.07 6.81
CA TYR A 262 -4.47 4.79 7.83
C TYR A 262 -3.09 5.32 7.44
N GLN A 263 -2.50 6.11 8.34
CA GLN A 263 -1.09 6.45 8.26
C GLN A 263 -0.26 5.19 8.55
N VAL A 264 0.46 4.70 7.53
CA VAL A 264 0.97 3.33 7.47
C VAL A 264 1.85 2.97 8.67
N VAL A 265 2.92 3.74 8.90
CA VAL A 265 3.89 3.45 9.97
C VAL A 265 3.26 3.65 11.35
N LYS A 266 2.51 4.74 11.55
CA LYS A 266 1.86 5.04 12.83
C LYS A 266 0.85 3.97 13.23
N LYS A 267 0.02 3.49 12.31
CA LYS A 267 -0.95 2.42 12.55
C LYS A 267 -0.24 1.12 12.96
N TRP A 268 0.90 0.79 12.35
CA TRP A 268 1.66 -0.40 12.75
C TRP A 268 2.22 -0.30 14.17
N LEU A 269 2.70 0.90 14.56
CA LEU A 269 3.24 1.17 15.90
C LEU A 269 2.18 1.13 16.99
N SER A 270 0.93 1.53 16.70
CA SER A 270 -0.12 1.62 17.73
C SER A 270 -0.46 0.28 18.39
N TYR A 271 -0.23 -0.85 17.72
CA TYR A 271 -0.47 -2.19 18.27
C TYR A 271 0.74 -2.80 18.98
N ARG A 272 1.87 -2.09 19.04
CA ARG A 272 3.17 -2.64 19.44
C ARG A 272 3.81 -1.98 20.64
N GLU A 273 3.06 -1.10 21.31
CA GLU A 273 3.42 -0.61 22.64
C GLU A 273 3.60 -1.79 23.60
N GLN A 274 4.62 -1.74 24.46
CA GLN A 274 4.96 -2.85 25.35
C GLN A 274 3.77 -3.32 26.20
N PRO A 275 2.89 -2.45 26.74
CA PRO A 275 1.70 -2.89 27.47
C PRO A 275 0.68 -3.66 26.61
N LEU A 276 0.71 -3.50 25.28
CA LEU A 276 -0.16 -4.20 24.34
C LEU A 276 0.50 -5.47 23.77
N LEU A 277 1.79 -5.39 23.44
CA LEU A 277 2.54 -6.47 22.81
C LEU A 277 3.09 -7.48 23.81
N GLY A 278 3.30 -7.07 25.07
CA GLY A 278 3.86 -7.88 26.14
C GLY A 278 5.37 -8.16 26.03
N ARG A 279 6.06 -7.59 25.04
CA ARG A 279 7.50 -7.78 24.79
C ARG A 279 8.10 -6.60 24.03
N ALA A 280 9.42 -6.53 23.98
CA ALA A 280 10.14 -5.65 23.07
C ALA A 280 9.95 -6.08 21.60
N LEU A 281 10.23 -5.16 20.67
CA LEU A 281 10.33 -5.53 19.26
C LEU A 281 11.51 -6.48 19.03
N THR A 282 11.30 -7.44 18.15
CA THR A 282 12.38 -8.27 17.61
C THR A 282 13.28 -7.43 16.68
N PRO A 283 14.54 -7.84 16.46
CA PRO A 283 15.38 -7.20 15.44
C PRO A 283 14.75 -7.20 14.04
N ALA A 284 13.96 -8.23 13.71
CA ALA A 284 13.24 -8.32 12.45
C ALA A 284 12.14 -7.26 12.35
N GLU A 285 11.36 -7.03 13.41
CA GLU A 285 10.34 -5.97 13.46
C GLU A 285 10.94 -4.57 13.40
N VAL A 286 12.13 -4.35 13.97
CA VAL A 286 12.86 -3.08 13.83
C VAL A 286 13.30 -2.85 12.38
N ARG A 287 13.78 -3.90 11.69
CA ARG A 287 14.10 -3.84 10.25
C ARG A 287 12.86 -3.68 9.39
N TYR A 288 11.75 -4.31 9.75
CA TYR A 288 10.47 -4.22 9.05
C TYR A 288 10.03 -2.77 8.88
N VAL A 289 10.07 -1.95 9.95
CA VAL A 289 9.69 -0.53 9.87
C VAL A 289 10.60 0.24 8.90
N ARG A 290 11.91 -0.04 8.92
CA ARG A 290 12.85 0.56 7.97
C ARG A 290 12.50 0.19 6.53
N ASP A 291 12.25 -1.08 6.29
CA ASP A 291 11.97 -1.59 4.94
C ASP A 291 10.62 -1.08 4.42
N VAL A 292 9.60 -0.95 5.30
CA VAL A 292 8.34 -0.25 4.98
C VAL A 292 8.58 1.21 4.63
N ALA A 293 9.36 1.95 5.42
CA ALA A 293 9.66 3.35 5.12
C ALA A 293 10.38 3.52 3.78
N ARG A 294 11.32 2.62 3.44
CA ARG A 294 11.99 2.60 2.14
C ARG A 294 11.04 2.30 0.98
N ARG A 295 10.09 1.37 1.16
CA ARG A 295 9.06 1.08 0.15
C ARG A 295 8.16 2.28 -0.12
N LEU A 296 7.71 2.95 0.95
CA LEU A 296 6.91 4.17 0.84
C LEU A 296 7.68 5.31 0.19
N ALA A 297 8.98 5.45 0.49
CA ALA A 297 9.86 6.39 -0.19
C ALA A 297 10.02 6.06 -1.67
N ALA A 298 10.21 4.78 -2.03
CA ALA A 298 10.26 4.35 -3.42
C ALA A 298 8.95 4.65 -4.17
N LEU A 299 7.78 4.47 -3.54
CA LEU A 299 6.48 4.88 -4.10
C LEU A 299 6.42 6.39 -4.34
N ARG A 300 6.95 7.22 -3.43
CA ARG A 300 7.04 8.68 -3.64
C ARG A 300 7.96 9.04 -4.80
N LEU A 301 9.10 8.37 -4.93
CA LEU A 301 10.05 8.59 -6.03
C LEU A 301 9.49 8.14 -7.38
N MET A 302 8.53 7.21 -7.41
CA MET A 302 7.81 6.81 -8.62
C MET A 302 6.76 7.83 -9.10
N ALA A 303 6.45 8.88 -8.31
CA ALA A 303 5.35 9.80 -8.62
C ALA A 303 5.42 10.43 -10.04
N PRO A 304 6.57 10.92 -10.55
CA PRO A 304 6.62 11.49 -11.89
C PRO A 304 6.28 10.47 -12.99
N GLU A 305 6.74 9.23 -12.83
CA GLU A 305 6.48 8.12 -13.77
C GLU A 305 5.01 7.70 -13.73
N LEU A 306 4.42 7.62 -12.54
CA LEU A 306 2.99 7.31 -12.35
C LEU A 306 2.08 8.42 -12.89
N ASP A 307 2.44 9.69 -12.70
CA ASP A 307 1.70 10.84 -13.23
C ASP A 307 1.78 10.91 -14.76
N ALA A 308 2.96 10.64 -15.34
CA ALA A 308 3.11 10.56 -16.79
C ALA A 308 2.25 9.43 -17.37
N ASN A 309 2.24 8.26 -16.72
CA ASN A 309 1.38 7.14 -17.09
C ASN A 309 -0.11 7.49 -17.01
N TYR A 310 -0.56 8.12 -15.92
CA TYR A 310 -1.94 8.56 -15.78
C TYR A 310 -2.34 9.52 -16.91
N ARG A 311 -1.54 10.57 -17.15
CA ARG A 311 -1.85 11.55 -18.22
C ARG A 311 -1.88 10.90 -19.60
N ALA A 312 -0.96 9.98 -19.89
CA ALA A 312 -0.98 9.24 -21.14
C ALA A 312 -2.25 8.38 -21.29
N CYS A 313 -2.64 7.63 -20.25
CA CYS A 313 -3.86 6.83 -20.26
C CYS A 313 -5.14 7.69 -20.37
N ALA A 314 -5.15 8.86 -19.73
CA ALA A 314 -6.27 9.79 -19.81
C ALA A 314 -6.39 10.44 -21.20
N ALA A 315 -5.26 10.79 -21.82
CA ALA A 315 -5.23 11.38 -23.16
C ALA A 315 -5.63 10.36 -24.25
N ALA A 316 -5.14 9.13 -24.14
CA ALA A 316 -5.42 8.03 -25.07
C ALA A 316 -6.41 7.05 -24.44
N HIS A 317 -7.57 7.54 -23.99
CA HIS A 317 -8.57 6.70 -23.32
C HIS A 317 -9.55 6.09 -24.32
N PHE A 318 -9.91 4.83 -24.07
CA PHE A 318 -10.98 4.15 -24.76
C PHE A 318 -12.33 4.76 -24.33
N PRO A 319 -13.13 5.29 -25.26
CA PRO A 319 -14.42 5.84 -24.92
C PRO A 319 -15.37 4.69 -24.58
N LEU A 320 -15.73 4.58 -23.29
CA LEU A 320 -16.88 3.79 -22.90
C LEU A 320 -18.10 4.46 -23.53
N LYS A 321 -18.58 3.93 -24.67
CA LYS A 321 -19.92 4.28 -25.18
C LYS A 321 -20.88 4.16 -24.00
N LYS A 322 -21.89 5.05 -23.89
CA LYS A 322 -22.98 4.89 -22.92
C LYS A 322 -23.70 3.57 -23.23
N VAL A 323 -23.15 2.46 -22.74
CA VAL A 323 -23.80 1.16 -22.75
C VAL A 323 -24.99 1.36 -21.84
N GLN A 324 -26.20 1.31 -22.40
CA GLN A 324 -27.39 1.13 -21.60
C GLN A 324 -27.16 -0.15 -20.80
N LEU A 325 -26.89 0.01 -19.51
CA LEU A 325 -26.91 -1.09 -18.56
C LEU A 325 -28.37 -1.52 -18.48
N ASN A 326 -28.76 -2.44 -19.35
CA ASN A 326 -30.04 -3.13 -19.27
C ASN A 326 -30.01 -4.10 -18.10
#